data_AF-A0A1A7WFP7-F1
#
_entry.id   AF-A0A1A7WFP7-F1
#
_cell.length_a   1.000
_cell.length_b   1.000
_cell.length_c   1.000
_cell.angle_alpha   90.00
_cell.angle_beta   90.00
_cell.angle_gamma   90.00
#
_symmetry.space_group_name_H-M   'P 1'
#
loop_
_entity.id
_entity.type
_entity.pdbx_description
1 polymer ?
#
loop_
_entity_poly.entity_id
_entity_poly.type
_entity_poly.pdbx_seq_one_letter_code
_entity_poly.pdbx_strand_id
1 'polypeptide(L)'
;GGGGGGQAAPAWCPMEEELLAQPQVTKLLDSLREQYTKYQELCRQRSKRAQLDEIHVKVMQVVNWLQGPGSELLNTHRAIGDSIRAAQALQQKHEEIESQHSEWFAVYVELNQQIAALLSAGEEEEVVELKALQQQLSDVCYRQASQLETRQNVLQAAQVFHSTTQELSQQLDGLLGMLCADVSPADGASIQQNLKLLEEKLQTVESGLGSLRQKGTVLLEQMCTPMPWPLEETESPAGEQQDNVQHIQAVMEEMELRKQRCEDMVDVRRLKMLQMVQLFKCEEDALQAVEWLSELLDALLKTHVRLGDDSQETKTMLDKHKKFVDVAQSTYDYGRQLLQATVVLCQSLRCTTRSSGDTLPRLNRVWKQFSVTADERQQRLELALNFHTVAERVMQLVCVEADALDDVDTSGKTLLDRIGMPVIFPDGSEQFFGSPTDTAAAAEGVRERLLLVEERRLQLQEARLGNNDEEEEVLNGMEGRLDVIGEELSEKEEQDEEDKEAEQKDEDLERATQDR
;
A
#
# COMPACT_ATOMS: atom_id res chain seq x y z
N GLY A 1 67.28 -100.08 90.84
CA GLY A 1 67.80 -101.42 90.53
C GLY A 1 66.65 -102.40 90.48
N GLY A 2 66.70 -103.36 89.56
CA GLY A 2 65.72 -104.47 89.49
C GLY A 2 65.08 -104.56 88.11
N GLY A 3 65.58 -105.48 87.30
CA GLY A 3 65.02 -105.84 86.00
C GLY A 3 63.76 -106.70 86.10
N GLY A 4 63.10 -106.81 84.96
CA GLY A 4 61.94 -107.66 84.67
C GLY A 4 61.40 -107.13 83.33
N GLY A 5 61.74 -107.76 82.22
CA GLY A 5 61.06 -108.96 81.78
C GLY A 5 59.95 -108.51 80.83
N GLY A 6 60.18 -108.69 79.53
CA GLY A 6 59.42 -108.02 78.47
C GLY A 6 57.93 -108.34 78.43
N GLN A 7 57.21 -107.42 77.80
CA GLN A 7 56.08 -107.74 76.92
C GLN A 7 55.90 -106.56 75.97
N ALA A 8 56.16 -106.82 74.68
CA ALA A 8 55.79 -105.93 73.61
C ALA A 8 54.26 -105.76 73.65
N ALA A 9 53.79 -104.54 73.94
CA ALA A 9 52.39 -104.20 73.79
C ALA A 9 52.02 -104.38 72.31
N PRO A 10 50.94 -105.11 72.01
CA PRO A 10 50.63 -105.51 70.64
C PRO A 10 50.39 -104.25 69.82
N ALA A 11 51.04 -104.16 68.65
CA ALA A 11 50.53 -103.33 67.58
C ALA A 11 49.04 -103.69 67.45
N TRP A 12 48.16 -102.70 67.67
CA TRP A 12 46.73 -102.86 67.39
C TRP A 12 46.57 -103.08 65.89
N CYS A 13 46.77 -104.33 65.47
CA CYS A 13 46.32 -104.81 64.18
C CYS A 13 44.79 -104.90 64.31
N PRO A 14 44.02 -104.20 63.46
CA PRO A 14 42.58 -104.32 63.50
C PRO A 14 42.22 -105.80 63.40
N MET A 15 41.30 -106.26 64.25
CA MET A 15 40.79 -107.62 64.17
C MET A 15 40.24 -107.82 62.74
N GLU A 16 40.48 -108.97 62.10
CA GLU A 16 40.10 -109.24 60.69
C GLU A 16 38.63 -108.88 60.40
N GLU A 17 37.75 -109.00 61.40
CA GLU A 17 36.34 -108.60 61.36
C GLU A 17 36.11 -107.07 61.30
N GLU A 18 36.92 -106.25 61.97
CA GLU A 18 36.85 -104.77 61.89
C GLU A 18 37.32 -104.26 60.51
N LEU A 19 38.36 -104.88 59.94
CA LEU A 19 38.87 -104.54 58.61
C LEU A 19 37.88 -104.95 57.50
N LEU A 20 37.09 -106.01 57.72
CA LEU A 20 36.03 -106.49 56.82
C LEU A 20 34.71 -105.70 56.97
N ALA A 21 34.42 -105.16 58.16
CA ALA A 21 33.25 -104.32 58.41
C ALA A 21 33.43 -102.88 57.89
N GLN A 22 34.67 -102.37 57.87
CA GLN A 22 34.99 -101.01 57.43
C GLN A 22 34.44 -100.65 56.03
N PRO A 23 34.63 -101.47 54.97
CA PRO A 23 34.08 -101.20 53.64
C PRO A 23 32.55 -101.20 53.60
N GLN A 24 31.90 -102.02 54.44
CA GLN A 24 30.44 -102.08 54.52
C GLN A 24 29.87 -100.83 55.20
N VAL A 25 30.52 -100.35 56.26
CA VAL A 25 30.17 -99.08 56.93
C VAL A 25 30.38 -97.90 55.99
N THR A 26 31.50 -97.84 55.26
CA THR A 26 31.75 -96.78 54.26
C THR A 26 30.68 -96.79 53.16
N LYS A 27 30.30 -97.96 52.65
CA LYS A 27 29.24 -98.11 51.65
C LYS A 27 27.86 -97.66 52.16
N LEU A 28 27.53 -97.93 53.41
CA LEU A 28 26.31 -97.44 54.05
C LEU A 28 26.34 -95.94 54.26
N LEU A 29 27.48 -95.36 54.66
CA LEU A 29 27.67 -93.92 54.77
C LEU A 29 27.58 -93.21 53.42
N ASP A 30 28.14 -93.78 52.36
CA ASP A 30 28.03 -93.25 51.00
C ASP A 30 26.59 -93.30 50.49
N SER A 31 25.87 -94.40 50.74
CA SER A 31 24.43 -94.52 50.44
C SER A 31 23.59 -93.51 51.22
N LEU A 32 23.87 -93.33 52.52
CA LEU A 32 23.20 -92.33 53.35
C LEU A 32 23.49 -90.90 52.86
N ARG A 33 24.74 -90.60 52.47
CA ARG A 33 25.11 -89.33 51.85
C ARG A 33 24.36 -89.10 50.54
N GLU A 34 24.27 -90.12 49.68
CA GLU A 34 23.52 -90.02 48.43
C GLU A 34 22.03 -89.76 48.65
N GLN A 35 21.41 -90.47 49.61
CA GLN A 35 20.01 -90.25 50.00
C GLN A 35 19.79 -88.86 50.61
N TYR A 36 20.73 -88.39 51.42
CA TYR A 36 20.70 -87.04 51.99
C TYR A 36 20.81 -85.96 50.91
N THR A 37 21.72 -86.11 49.95
CA THR A 37 21.84 -85.19 48.80
C THR A 37 20.57 -85.18 47.95
N LYS A 38 19.95 -86.35 47.70
CA LYS A 38 18.66 -86.46 47.01
C LYS A 38 17.54 -85.75 47.76
N TYR A 39 17.48 -85.90 49.08
CA TYR A 39 16.51 -85.21 49.92
C TYR A 39 16.70 -83.68 49.90
N GLN A 40 17.95 -83.21 50.01
CA GLN A 40 18.29 -81.79 49.90
C GLN A 40 17.88 -81.21 48.54
N GLU A 41 18.11 -81.95 47.46
CA GLU A 41 17.72 -81.56 46.11
C GLU A 41 16.20 -81.48 45.95
N LEU A 42 15.45 -82.45 46.47
CA LEU A 42 13.97 -82.40 46.50
C LEU A 42 13.45 -81.20 47.31
N CYS A 43 14.07 -80.88 48.44
CA CYS A 43 13.70 -79.69 49.23
C CYS A 43 13.98 -78.40 48.46
N ARG A 44 15.12 -78.32 47.75
CA ARG A 44 15.50 -77.20 46.89
C ARG A 44 14.48 -77.01 45.77
N GLN A 45 14.15 -78.09 45.05
CA GLN A 45 13.15 -78.09 43.97
C GLN A 45 11.77 -77.66 44.49
N ARG A 46 11.32 -78.18 45.63
CA ARG A 46 10.04 -77.80 46.23
C ARG A 46 9.98 -76.32 46.62
N SER A 47 11.06 -75.80 47.19
CA SER A 47 11.19 -74.38 47.52
C SER A 47 11.13 -73.50 46.26
N LYS A 48 11.84 -73.91 45.20
CA LYS A 48 11.85 -73.21 43.90
C LYS A 48 10.48 -73.21 43.24
N ARG A 49 9.77 -74.34 43.23
CA ARG A 49 8.40 -74.42 42.69
C ARG A 49 7.45 -73.50 43.46
N ALA A 50 7.55 -73.46 44.79
CA ALA A 50 6.75 -72.53 45.60
C ALA A 50 7.03 -71.05 45.27
N GLN A 51 8.29 -70.68 45.04
CA GLN A 51 8.64 -69.32 44.60
C GLN A 51 8.07 -68.99 43.21
N LEU A 52 8.11 -69.96 42.29
CA LEU A 52 7.56 -69.78 40.94
C LEU A 52 6.03 -69.65 40.96
N ASP A 53 5.33 -70.44 41.78
CA ASP A 53 3.89 -70.31 41.98
C ASP A 53 3.53 -68.95 42.61
N GLU A 54 4.34 -68.44 43.56
CA GLU A 54 4.16 -67.10 44.14
C GLU A 54 4.35 -65.99 43.09
N ILE A 55 5.38 -66.09 42.24
CA ILE A 55 5.61 -65.16 41.14
C ILE A 55 4.45 -65.21 40.15
N HIS A 56 3.99 -66.40 39.77
CA HIS A 56 2.85 -66.55 38.87
C HIS A 56 1.61 -65.82 39.41
N VAL A 57 1.30 -65.99 40.70
CA VAL A 57 0.16 -65.30 41.35
C VAL A 57 0.33 -63.78 41.26
N LYS A 58 1.51 -63.25 41.59
CA LYS A 58 1.77 -61.80 41.54
C LYS A 58 1.75 -61.25 40.11
N VAL A 59 2.30 -61.97 39.14
CA VAL A 59 2.23 -61.61 37.71
C VAL A 59 0.77 -61.51 37.27
N MET A 60 -0.06 -62.50 37.62
CA MET A 60 -1.49 -62.47 37.30
C MET A 60 -2.23 -61.33 37.99
N GLN A 61 -1.84 -60.93 39.21
CA GLN A 61 -2.42 -59.74 39.85
C GLN A 61 -2.14 -58.47 39.05
N VAL A 62 -0.89 -58.26 38.60
CA VAL A 62 -0.51 -57.10 37.77
C VAL A 62 -1.25 -57.12 36.44
N VAL A 63 -1.26 -58.27 35.76
CA VAL A 63 -1.94 -58.44 34.47
C VAL A 63 -3.44 -58.16 34.59
N ASN A 64 -4.11 -58.75 35.58
CA ASN A 64 -5.55 -58.58 35.78
C ASN A 64 -5.90 -57.14 36.13
N TRP A 65 -5.06 -56.45 36.92
CA TRP A 65 -5.31 -55.05 37.24
C TRP A 65 -5.14 -54.15 36.00
N LEU A 66 -4.02 -54.30 35.28
CA LEU A 66 -3.72 -53.49 34.09
C LEU A 66 -4.72 -53.72 32.95
N GLN A 67 -5.13 -54.97 32.71
CA GLN A 67 -6.11 -55.31 31.67
C GLN A 67 -7.57 -55.05 32.09
N GLY A 68 -7.86 -55.02 33.39
CA GLY A 68 -9.19 -54.72 33.93
C GLY A 68 -9.30 -53.26 34.36
N PRO A 69 -9.22 -52.96 35.67
CA PRO A 69 -9.36 -51.60 36.21
C PRO A 69 -8.52 -50.51 35.50
N GLY A 70 -7.25 -50.78 35.21
CA GLY A 70 -6.36 -49.81 34.53
C GLY A 70 -6.87 -49.45 33.13
N SER A 71 -7.25 -50.46 32.35
CA SER A 71 -7.84 -50.27 31.02
C SER A 71 -9.22 -49.59 31.08
N GLU A 72 -10.04 -49.93 32.07
CA GLU A 72 -11.35 -49.30 32.27
C GLU A 72 -11.20 -47.80 32.56
N LEU A 73 -10.28 -47.41 33.44
CA LEU A 73 -9.97 -46.00 33.72
C LEU A 73 -9.59 -45.24 32.44
N LEU A 74 -8.78 -45.82 31.56
CA LEU A 74 -8.42 -45.17 30.30
C LEU A 74 -9.59 -45.12 29.31
N ASN A 75 -10.43 -46.15 29.30
CA ASN A 75 -11.57 -46.24 28.38
C ASN A 75 -12.72 -45.28 28.75
N THR A 76 -12.95 -45.03 30.04
CA THR A 76 -14.01 -44.13 30.50
C THR A 76 -13.59 -42.65 30.49
N HIS A 77 -12.32 -42.34 30.27
CA HIS A 77 -11.78 -40.98 30.35
C HIS A 77 -11.19 -40.51 29.02
N ARG A 78 -11.95 -40.63 27.92
CA ARG A 78 -11.52 -40.25 26.56
C ARG A 78 -11.86 -38.82 26.15
N ALA A 79 -12.71 -38.11 26.90
CA ALA A 79 -13.07 -36.73 26.64
C ALA A 79 -11.84 -35.79 26.58
N ILE A 80 -11.88 -34.76 25.71
CA ILE A 80 -10.80 -33.77 25.59
C ILE A 80 -11.11 -32.43 26.25
N GLY A 81 -12.38 -32.21 26.63
CA GLY A 81 -12.88 -30.93 27.16
C GLY A 81 -13.20 -29.93 26.06
N ASP A 82 -14.06 -28.96 26.39
CA ASP A 82 -14.59 -27.93 25.47
C ASP A 82 -13.90 -26.56 25.63
N SER A 83 -12.89 -26.49 26.50
CA SER A 83 -12.20 -25.26 26.87
C SER A 83 -10.83 -25.55 27.46
N ILE A 84 -9.97 -24.52 27.55
CA ILE A 84 -8.64 -24.64 28.17
C ILE A 84 -8.75 -25.17 29.60
N ARG A 85 -9.71 -24.65 30.39
CA ARG A 85 -9.92 -25.06 31.78
C ARG A 85 -10.40 -26.51 31.88
N ALA A 86 -11.32 -26.93 31.01
CA ALA A 86 -11.80 -28.31 30.98
C ALA A 86 -10.67 -29.29 30.60
N ALA A 87 -9.88 -28.96 29.57
CA ALA A 87 -8.72 -29.76 29.17
C ALA A 87 -7.68 -29.89 30.30
N GLN A 88 -7.39 -28.78 31.02
CA GLN A 88 -6.50 -28.80 32.19
C GLN A 88 -7.01 -29.67 33.34
N ALA A 89 -8.32 -29.62 33.63
CA ALA A 89 -8.91 -30.48 34.66
C ALA A 89 -8.81 -31.96 34.29
N LEU A 90 -9.00 -32.28 33.00
CA LEU A 90 -8.83 -33.64 32.48
C LEU A 90 -7.36 -34.09 32.51
N GLN A 91 -6.41 -33.16 32.33
CA GLN A 91 -4.99 -33.43 32.49
C GLN A 91 -4.61 -33.77 33.93
N GLN A 92 -5.11 -33.02 34.91
CA GLN A 92 -4.92 -33.35 36.33
C GLN A 92 -5.52 -34.73 36.68
N LYS A 93 -6.70 -35.03 36.16
CA LYS A 93 -7.31 -36.35 36.32
C LYS A 93 -6.48 -37.46 35.69
N HIS A 94 -5.86 -37.20 34.54
CA HIS A 94 -4.97 -38.15 33.88
C HIS A 94 -3.67 -38.37 34.68
N GLU A 95 -3.10 -37.33 35.30
CA GLU A 95 -1.96 -37.45 36.22
C GLU A 95 -2.29 -38.36 37.43
N GLU A 96 -3.52 -38.28 37.96
CA GLU A 96 -3.98 -39.19 39.02
C GLU A 96 -4.05 -40.65 38.54
N ILE A 97 -4.50 -40.88 37.30
CA ILE A 97 -4.53 -42.23 36.68
C ILE A 97 -3.11 -42.75 36.44
N GLU A 98 -2.20 -41.89 35.97
CA GLU A 98 -0.78 -42.22 35.80
C GLU A 98 -0.13 -42.60 37.13
N SER A 99 -0.46 -41.87 38.22
CA SER A 99 0.02 -42.20 39.56
C SER A 99 -0.43 -43.59 39.99
N GLN A 100 -1.68 -43.98 39.74
CA GLN A 100 -2.16 -45.34 40.04
C GLN A 100 -1.43 -46.41 39.23
N HIS A 101 -1.17 -46.16 37.95
CA HIS A 101 -0.40 -47.10 37.11
C HIS A 101 1.07 -47.20 37.54
N SER A 102 1.66 -46.11 38.04
CA SER A 102 3.05 -46.08 38.49
C SER A 102 3.32 -47.05 39.65
N GLU A 103 2.34 -47.24 40.54
CA GLU A 103 2.42 -48.21 41.64
C GLU A 103 2.54 -49.65 41.10
N TRP A 104 1.75 -49.99 40.08
CA TRP A 104 1.80 -51.31 39.44
C TRP A 104 3.04 -51.50 38.57
N PHE A 105 3.54 -50.43 37.93
CA PHE A 105 4.82 -50.47 37.23
C PHE A 105 6.01 -50.70 38.17
N ALA A 106 5.95 -50.22 39.42
CA ALA A 106 6.96 -50.57 40.42
C ALA A 106 6.94 -52.08 40.75
N VAL A 107 5.75 -52.65 40.98
CA VAL A 107 5.58 -54.11 41.20
C VAL A 107 6.09 -54.90 40.01
N TYR A 108 5.83 -54.44 38.79
CA TYR A 108 6.37 -55.01 37.55
C TYR A 108 7.89 -55.09 37.56
N VAL A 109 8.59 -54.01 37.91
CA VAL A 109 10.06 -53.98 37.96
C VAL A 109 10.59 -54.98 38.99
N GLU A 110 10.00 -55.03 40.17
CA GLU A 110 10.37 -55.99 41.22
C GLU A 110 10.18 -57.44 40.76
N LEU A 111 9.04 -57.75 40.13
CA LEU A 111 8.76 -59.09 39.59
C LEU A 111 9.72 -59.47 38.48
N ASN A 112 10.04 -58.55 37.57
CA ASN A 112 11.02 -58.80 36.52
C ASN A 112 12.42 -59.08 37.09
N GLN A 113 12.81 -58.39 38.17
CA GLN A 113 14.08 -58.68 38.84
C GLN A 113 14.08 -60.06 39.50
N GLN A 114 12.97 -60.46 40.13
CA GLN A 114 12.79 -61.80 40.70
C GLN A 114 12.83 -62.89 39.61
N ILE A 115 12.13 -62.69 38.50
CA ILE A 115 12.13 -63.59 37.34
C ILE A 115 13.55 -63.72 36.76
N ALA A 116 14.27 -62.60 36.58
CA ALA A 116 15.65 -62.62 36.08
C ALA A 116 16.60 -63.40 37.00
N ALA A 117 16.45 -63.27 38.32
CA ALA A 117 17.22 -64.03 39.29
C ALA A 117 16.95 -65.54 39.17
N LEU A 118 15.69 -65.95 39.02
CA LEU A 118 15.33 -67.36 38.82
C LEU A 118 15.80 -67.92 37.47
N LEU A 119 15.72 -67.13 36.40
CA LEU A 119 16.22 -67.51 35.07
C LEU A 119 17.73 -67.79 35.09
N SER A 120 18.50 -67.04 35.88
CA SER A 120 19.96 -67.25 36.01
C SER A 120 20.33 -68.57 36.71
N ALA A 121 19.40 -69.15 37.47
CA ALA A 121 19.56 -70.38 38.25
C ALA A 121 18.60 -71.51 37.78
N GLY A 122 17.97 -71.36 36.61
CA GLY A 122 16.87 -72.18 36.08
C GLY A 122 17.30 -73.46 35.36
N GLU A 123 16.44 -74.48 35.39
CA GLU A 123 16.50 -75.65 34.48
C GLU A 123 15.60 -75.42 33.25
N GLU A 124 15.72 -76.22 32.19
CA GLU A 124 15.19 -75.90 30.84
C GLU A 124 13.67 -75.66 30.78
N GLU A 125 12.87 -76.43 31.53
CA GLU A 125 11.39 -76.33 31.54
C GLU A 125 10.89 -75.09 32.30
N GLU A 126 11.49 -74.78 33.45
CA GLU A 126 11.17 -73.60 34.26
C GLU A 126 11.55 -72.30 33.55
N VAL A 127 12.62 -72.34 32.75
CA VAL A 127 13.06 -71.21 31.92
C VAL A 127 12.01 -70.85 30.87
N VAL A 128 11.29 -71.83 30.31
CA VAL A 128 10.20 -71.56 29.36
C VAL A 128 9.01 -70.90 30.06
N GLU A 129 8.57 -71.41 31.20
CA GLU A 129 7.45 -70.85 31.99
C GLU A 129 7.75 -69.43 32.46
N LEU A 130 8.95 -69.19 33.02
CA LEU A 130 9.39 -67.86 33.46
C LEU A 130 9.49 -66.85 32.31
N LYS A 131 9.98 -67.28 31.14
CA LYS A 131 10.01 -66.41 29.95
C LYS A 131 8.61 -66.07 29.45
N ALA A 132 7.68 -67.01 29.49
CA ALA A 132 6.29 -66.75 29.11
C ALA A 132 5.64 -65.71 30.05
N LEU A 133 5.81 -65.86 31.37
CA LEU A 133 5.33 -64.90 32.37
C LEU A 133 5.98 -63.52 32.19
N GLN A 134 7.30 -63.48 31.97
CA GLN A 134 8.03 -62.23 31.70
C GLN A 134 7.51 -61.52 30.45
N GLN A 135 7.28 -62.27 29.37
CA GLN A 135 6.78 -61.71 28.11
C GLN A 135 5.37 -61.14 28.29
N GLN A 136 4.45 -61.92 28.88
CA GLN A 136 3.07 -61.49 29.14
C GLN A 136 3.04 -60.20 29.98
N LEU A 137 3.84 -60.17 31.04
CA LEU A 137 3.94 -59.02 31.93
C LEU A 137 4.48 -57.78 31.20
N SER A 138 5.53 -57.96 30.39
CA SER A 138 6.15 -56.89 29.60
C SER A 138 5.20 -56.34 28.53
N ASP A 139 4.46 -57.21 27.83
CA ASP A 139 3.51 -56.82 26.78
C ASP A 139 2.37 -55.98 27.35
N VAL A 140 1.81 -56.38 28.50
CA VAL A 140 0.71 -55.64 29.15
C VAL A 140 1.21 -54.30 29.68
N CYS A 141 2.37 -54.26 30.34
CA CYS A 141 2.92 -53.01 30.86
C CYS A 141 3.26 -52.02 29.75
N TYR A 142 3.89 -52.49 28.66
CA TYR A 142 4.21 -51.65 27.50
C TYR A 142 2.94 -51.09 26.85
N ARG A 143 1.90 -51.91 26.68
CA ARG A 143 0.62 -51.47 26.11
C ARG A 143 -0.03 -50.38 26.95
N GLN A 144 -0.09 -50.55 28.27
CA GLN A 144 -0.65 -49.54 29.17
C GLN A 144 0.16 -48.25 29.17
N ALA A 145 1.49 -48.35 29.24
CA ALA A 145 2.38 -47.19 29.16
C ALA A 145 2.16 -46.39 27.86
N SER A 146 2.07 -47.07 26.72
CA SER A 146 1.80 -46.43 25.42
C SER A 146 0.42 -45.76 25.37
N GLN A 147 -0.61 -46.36 25.98
CA GLN A 147 -1.94 -45.75 26.07
C GLN A 147 -1.95 -44.50 26.96
N LEU A 148 -1.26 -44.54 28.11
CA LEU A 148 -1.11 -43.39 29.01
C LEU A 148 -0.40 -42.23 28.29
N GLU A 149 0.71 -42.51 27.62
CA GLU A 149 1.48 -41.52 26.85
C GLU A 149 0.65 -40.92 25.71
N THR A 150 -0.04 -41.76 24.94
CA THR A 150 -0.92 -41.29 23.84
C THR A 150 -2.02 -40.38 24.39
N ARG A 151 -2.61 -40.75 25.52
CA ARG A 151 -3.66 -39.96 26.17
C ARG A 151 -3.16 -38.62 26.68
N GLN A 152 -1.97 -38.58 27.28
CA GLN A 152 -1.30 -37.36 27.72
C GLN A 152 -1.05 -36.42 26.53
N ASN A 153 -0.55 -36.94 25.42
CA ASN A 153 -0.30 -36.18 24.19
C ASN A 153 -1.60 -35.56 23.63
N VAL A 154 -2.69 -36.32 23.59
CA VAL A 154 -4.01 -35.81 23.16
C VAL A 154 -4.50 -34.67 24.06
N LEU A 155 -4.37 -34.79 25.38
CA LEU A 155 -4.76 -33.72 26.32
C LEU A 155 -3.93 -32.45 26.14
N GLN A 156 -2.62 -32.62 25.97
CA GLN A 156 -1.73 -31.49 25.72
C GLN A 156 -2.05 -30.81 24.38
N ALA A 157 -2.30 -31.57 23.32
CA ALA A 157 -2.72 -31.04 22.04
C ALA A 157 -4.09 -30.33 22.12
N ALA A 158 -5.04 -30.87 22.89
CA ALA A 158 -6.34 -30.24 23.12
C ALA A 158 -6.21 -28.90 23.87
N GLN A 159 -5.34 -28.83 24.89
CA GLN A 159 -5.07 -27.58 25.59
C GLN A 159 -4.47 -26.51 24.66
N VAL A 160 -3.50 -26.89 23.82
CA VAL A 160 -2.90 -25.98 22.82
C VAL A 160 -3.94 -25.53 21.80
N PHE A 161 -4.76 -26.44 21.27
CA PHE A 161 -5.85 -26.12 20.34
C PHE A 161 -6.83 -25.09 20.94
N HIS A 162 -7.27 -25.31 22.18
CA HIS A 162 -8.18 -24.39 22.87
C HIS A 162 -7.53 -23.04 23.17
N SER A 163 -6.24 -23.00 23.49
CA SER A 163 -5.48 -21.75 23.67
C SER A 163 -5.41 -20.96 22.37
N THR A 164 -5.04 -21.61 21.27
CA THR A 164 -4.99 -20.98 19.94
C THR A 164 -6.38 -20.50 19.49
N THR A 165 -7.43 -21.25 19.79
CA THR A 165 -8.82 -20.84 19.54
C THR A 165 -9.16 -19.54 20.29
N GLN A 166 -8.79 -19.45 21.57
CA GLN A 166 -9.05 -18.26 22.38
C GLN A 166 -8.27 -17.04 21.86
N GLU A 167 -7.00 -17.20 21.50
CA GLU A 167 -6.17 -16.13 20.92
C GLU A 167 -6.77 -15.62 19.60
N LEU A 168 -7.15 -16.52 18.70
CA LEU A 168 -7.80 -16.15 17.43
C LEU A 168 -9.14 -15.44 17.67
N SER A 169 -9.94 -15.91 18.65
CA SER A 169 -11.18 -15.23 19.02
C SER A 169 -10.93 -13.77 19.44
N GLN A 170 -9.91 -13.52 20.26
CA GLN A 170 -9.55 -12.16 20.68
C GLN A 170 -9.06 -11.30 19.50
N GLN A 171 -8.31 -11.87 18.57
CA GLN A 171 -7.88 -11.18 17.35
C GLN A 171 -9.09 -10.79 16.49
N LEU A 172 -10.05 -11.71 16.32
CA LEU A 172 -11.31 -11.46 15.62
C LEU A 172 -12.16 -10.40 16.33
N ASP A 173 -12.25 -10.42 17.66
CA ASP A 173 -12.95 -9.38 18.43
C ASP A 173 -12.29 -8.01 18.24
N GLY A 174 -10.97 -7.95 18.24
CA GLY A 174 -10.21 -6.72 17.97
C GLY A 174 -10.38 -6.21 16.54
N LEU A 175 -10.47 -7.09 15.55
CA LEU A 175 -10.77 -6.74 14.17
C LEU A 175 -12.21 -6.23 14.05
N LEU A 176 -13.18 -6.96 14.59
CA LEU A 176 -14.59 -6.58 14.59
C LEU A 176 -14.81 -5.22 15.25
N GLY A 177 -14.15 -4.96 16.38
CA GLY A 177 -14.17 -3.66 17.05
C GLY A 177 -13.69 -2.52 16.15
N MET A 178 -12.62 -2.74 15.38
CA MET A 178 -12.12 -1.76 14.41
C MET A 178 -13.06 -1.54 13.22
N LEU A 179 -13.71 -2.61 12.73
CA LEU A 179 -14.67 -2.56 11.63
C LEU A 179 -15.95 -1.81 12.04
N CYS A 180 -16.39 -2.00 13.28
CA CYS A 180 -17.61 -1.39 13.84
C CYS A 180 -17.41 0.02 14.40
N ALA A 181 -16.19 0.40 14.77
CA ALA A 181 -15.89 1.76 15.23
C ALA A 181 -16.27 2.79 14.16
N ASP A 182 -16.63 4.02 14.53
CA ASP A 182 -16.82 5.07 13.53
C ASP A 182 -15.47 5.47 12.90
N VAL A 183 -15.47 5.87 11.62
CA VAL A 183 -14.31 6.59 11.06
C VAL A 183 -14.47 8.04 11.49
N SER A 184 -13.83 8.43 12.59
CA SER A 184 -13.78 9.84 12.96
C SER A 184 -12.97 10.61 11.91
N PRO A 185 -13.36 11.84 11.55
CA PRO A 185 -12.55 12.74 10.73
C PRO A 185 -11.38 13.27 11.57
N ALA A 186 -10.43 12.39 11.91
CA ALA A 186 -9.09 12.74 12.35
C ALA A 186 -8.26 13.21 11.15
N ASP A 187 -7.01 13.60 11.32
CA ASP A 187 -6.14 13.94 10.19
C ASP A 187 -5.93 12.75 9.21
N GLY A 188 -5.55 13.07 7.96
CA GLY A 188 -5.33 12.08 6.91
C GLY A 188 -4.26 11.05 7.27
N ALA A 189 -3.23 11.43 8.04
CA ALA A 189 -2.14 10.55 8.45
C ALA A 189 -2.62 9.46 9.42
N SER A 190 -3.44 9.83 10.40
CA SER A 190 -4.05 8.90 11.36
C SER A 190 -4.94 7.88 10.66
N ILE A 191 -5.69 8.31 9.64
CA ILE A 191 -6.54 7.40 8.86
C ILE A 191 -5.70 6.42 8.03
N GLN A 192 -4.60 6.89 7.41
CA GLN A 192 -3.66 6.01 6.71
C GLN A 192 -3.02 5.00 7.66
N GLN A 193 -2.64 5.40 8.88
CA GLN A 193 -2.14 4.49 9.90
C GLN A 193 -3.18 3.44 10.29
N ASN A 194 -4.45 3.85 10.48
CA ASN A 194 -5.54 2.93 10.78
C ASN A 194 -5.79 1.94 9.63
N LEU A 195 -5.65 2.37 8.38
CA LEU A 195 -5.77 1.50 7.21
C LEU A 195 -4.63 0.47 7.19
N LYS A 196 -3.39 0.89 7.48
CA LYS A 196 -2.27 -0.05 7.62
C LYS A 196 -2.51 -1.06 8.75
N LEU A 197 -2.99 -0.60 9.90
CA LEU A 197 -3.30 -1.45 11.04
C LEU A 197 -4.43 -2.45 10.73
N LEU A 198 -5.42 -2.05 9.92
CA LEU A 198 -6.47 -2.95 9.43
C LEU A 198 -5.87 -4.11 8.62
N GLU A 199 -4.97 -3.80 7.66
CA GLU A 199 -4.29 -4.84 6.87
C GLU A 199 -3.43 -5.77 7.73
N GLU A 200 -2.69 -5.21 8.71
CA GLU A 200 -1.90 -6.00 9.67
C GLU A 200 -2.79 -6.95 10.49
N LYS A 201 -3.96 -6.48 10.95
CA LYS A 201 -4.92 -7.31 11.68
C LYS A 201 -5.52 -8.42 10.83
N LEU A 202 -5.85 -8.15 9.56
CA LEU A 202 -6.34 -9.17 8.63
C LEU A 202 -5.31 -10.28 8.41
N GLN A 203 -4.05 -9.91 8.19
CA GLN A 203 -2.96 -10.87 8.05
C GLN A 203 -2.73 -11.68 9.34
N THR A 204 -2.89 -11.03 10.51
CA THR A 204 -2.77 -11.71 11.81
C THR A 204 -3.88 -12.74 11.98
N VAL A 205 -5.13 -12.41 11.66
CA VAL A 205 -6.28 -13.33 11.73
C VAL A 205 -6.11 -14.50 10.76
N GLU A 206 -5.67 -14.25 9.52
CA GLU A 206 -5.40 -15.29 8.53
C GLU A 206 -4.33 -16.28 9.03
N SER A 207 -3.22 -15.78 9.56
CA SER A 207 -2.17 -16.64 10.12
C SER A 207 -2.61 -17.38 11.39
N GLY A 208 -3.40 -16.73 12.25
CA GLY A 208 -4.01 -17.35 13.44
C GLY A 208 -4.96 -18.49 13.07
N LEU A 209 -5.79 -18.31 12.04
CA LEU A 209 -6.68 -19.35 11.51
C LEU A 209 -5.89 -20.52 10.90
N GLY A 210 -4.82 -20.23 10.15
CA GLY A 210 -3.90 -21.25 9.64
C GLY A 210 -3.27 -22.08 10.76
N SER A 211 -2.82 -21.42 11.83
CA SER A 211 -2.29 -22.07 13.02
C SER A 211 -3.34 -22.95 13.72
N LEU A 212 -4.56 -22.42 13.92
CA LEU A 212 -5.67 -23.18 14.52
C LEU A 212 -5.97 -24.47 13.75
N ARG A 213 -6.07 -24.38 12.41
CA ARG A 213 -6.28 -25.56 11.55
C ARG A 213 -5.16 -26.58 11.70
N GLN A 214 -3.91 -26.14 11.71
CA GLN A 214 -2.77 -27.04 11.92
C GLN A 214 -2.84 -27.76 13.27
N LYS A 215 -3.14 -27.04 14.36
CA LYS A 215 -3.28 -27.63 15.70
C LYS A 215 -4.46 -28.58 15.78
N GLY A 216 -5.59 -28.23 15.16
CA GLY A 216 -6.78 -29.08 15.07
C GLY A 216 -6.50 -30.37 14.30
N THR A 217 -5.79 -30.31 13.17
CA THR A 217 -5.39 -31.51 12.42
C THR A 217 -4.49 -32.43 13.24
N VAL A 218 -3.47 -31.90 13.91
CA VAL A 218 -2.58 -32.70 14.78
C VAL A 218 -3.38 -33.40 15.89
N LEU A 219 -4.31 -32.68 16.52
CA LEU A 219 -5.16 -33.25 17.55
C LEU A 219 -6.05 -34.38 16.99
N LEU A 220 -6.70 -34.16 15.85
CA LEU A 220 -7.53 -35.16 15.18
C LEU A 220 -6.72 -36.42 14.79
N GLU A 221 -5.50 -36.24 14.26
CA GLU A 221 -4.59 -37.33 13.91
C GLU A 221 -4.21 -38.17 15.14
N GLN A 222 -3.81 -37.53 16.24
CA GLN A 222 -3.46 -38.22 17.49
C GLN A 222 -4.66 -38.98 18.07
N MET A 223 -5.84 -38.39 17.99
CA MET A 223 -7.08 -39.01 18.44
C MET A 223 -7.50 -40.22 17.59
N CYS A 224 -7.27 -40.18 16.29
CA CYS A 224 -7.71 -41.21 15.34
C CYS A 224 -6.62 -42.23 14.99
N THR A 225 -5.44 -42.16 15.61
CA THR A 225 -4.34 -43.08 15.32
C THR A 225 -4.71 -44.51 15.71
N PRO A 226 -4.75 -45.46 14.76
CA PRO A 226 -5.10 -46.86 15.06
C PRO A 226 -4.00 -47.51 15.89
N MET A 227 -4.39 -48.16 17.00
CA MET A 227 -3.46 -48.90 17.86
C MET A 227 -2.89 -50.12 17.11
N PRO A 228 -1.60 -50.47 17.27
CA PRO A 228 -0.96 -51.61 16.58
C PRO A 228 -1.50 -53.00 16.94
N TRP A 229 -2.38 -53.10 17.94
CA TRP A 229 -2.84 -54.36 18.51
C TRP A 229 -4.31 -54.57 18.14
N PRO A 230 -4.69 -55.73 17.59
CA PRO A 230 -6.10 -56.04 17.34
C PRO A 230 -6.83 -56.08 18.69
N LEU A 231 -7.73 -55.13 18.90
CA LEU A 231 -8.71 -55.20 19.98
C LEU A 231 -9.63 -56.40 19.69
N GLU A 232 -9.57 -57.42 20.56
CA GLU A 232 -10.70 -58.36 20.66
C GLU A 232 -11.96 -57.55 20.94
N GLU A 233 -13.01 -57.87 20.19
CA GLU A 233 -14.34 -57.24 20.13
C GLU A 233 -14.85 -56.77 21.49
N THR A 234 -14.38 -55.60 21.92
CA THR A 234 -14.97 -54.83 23.01
C THR A 234 -15.47 -53.59 22.32
N GLU A 235 -16.79 -53.43 22.28
CA GLU A 235 -17.48 -52.23 21.80
C GLU A 235 -16.90 -51.00 22.52
N SER A 236 -15.82 -50.43 21.97
CA SER A 236 -15.33 -49.13 22.41
C SER A 236 -16.46 -48.13 22.13
N PRO A 237 -16.77 -47.18 23.04
CA PRO A 237 -17.88 -46.26 22.83
C PRO A 237 -17.48 -45.29 21.71
N ALA A 238 -17.75 -45.69 20.47
CA ALA A 238 -17.49 -44.91 19.27
C ALA A 238 -18.14 -43.51 19.32
N GLY A 239 -19.16 -43.34 20.18
CA GLY A 239 -19.83 -42.07 20.45
C GLY A 239 -18.92 -40.97 20.98
N GLU A 240 -18.22 -41.16 22.10
CA GLU A 240 -17.42 -40.07 22.71
C GLU A 240 -16.28 -39.60 21.80
N GLN A 241 -15.65 -40.53 21.10
CA GLN A 241 -14.60 -40.21 20.13
C GLN A 241 -15.17 -39.39 18.96
N GLN A 242 -16.33 -39.78 18.46
CA GLN A 242 -17.02 -39.06 17.39
C GLN A 242 -17.46 -37.66 17.84
N ASP A 243 -17.92 -37.51 19.08
CA ASP A 243 -18.32 -36.23 19.66
C ASP A 243 -17.12 -35.27 19.78
N ASN A 244 -15.96 -35.77 20.23
CA ASN A 244 -14.74 -34.99 20.29
C ASN A 244 -14.28 -34.51 18.89
N VAL A 245 -14.36 -35.40 17.87
CA VAL A 245 -14.03 -35.05 16.49
C VAL A 245 -14.96 -33.96 15.95
N GLN A 246 -16.27 -34.13 16.16
CA GLN A 246 -17.27 -33.12 15.76
C GLN A 246 -17.04 -31.78 16.47
N HIS A 247 -16.68 -31.81 17.75
CA HIS A 247 -16.37 -30.60 18.52
C HIS A 247 -15.20 -29.83 17.92
N ILE A 248 -14.08 -30.50 17.63
CA ILE A 248 -12.89 -29.86 17.04
C ILE A 248 -13.22 -29.25 15.67
N GLN A 249 -13.95 -29.98 14.82
CA GLN A 249 -14.38 -29.51 13.51
C GLN A 249 -15.31 -28.28 13.64
N ALA A 250 -16.30 -28.34 14.51
CA ALA A 250 -17.25 -27.25 14.74
C ALA A 250 -16.55 -25.97 15.24
N VAL A 251 -15.54 -26.09 16.11
CA VAL A 251 -14.76 -24.94 16.58
C VAL A 251 -13.98 -24.29 15.43
N MET A 252 -13.32 -25.09 14.58
CA MET A 252 -12.61 -24.56 13.41
C MET A 252 -13.57 -23.88 12.41
N GLU A 253 -14.72 -24.51 12.15
CA GLU A 253 -15.75 -23.95 11.27
C GLU A 253 -16.34 -22.64 11.81
N GLU A 254 -16.61 -22.53 13.11
CA GLU A 254 -17.11 -21.29 13.71
C GLU A 254 -16.08 -20.15 13.60
N MET A 255 -14.78 -20.44 13.78
CA MET A 255 -13.73 -19.43 13.62
C MET A 255 -13.59 -18.96 12.17
N GLU A 256 -13.70 -19.88 11.21
CA GLU A 256 -13.76 -19.55 9.78
C GLU A 256 -14.98 -18.67 9.46
N LEU A 257 -16.16 -19.03 9.96
CA LEU A 257 -17.37 -18.25 9.75
C LEU A 257 -17.30 -16.86 10.38
N ARG A 258 -16.69 -16.73 11.57
CA ARG A 258 -16.42 -15.42 12.19
C ARG A 258 -15.46 -14.58 11.35
N LYS A 259 -14.41 -15.18 10.77
CA LYS A 259 -13.50 -14.50 9.84
C LYS A 259 -14.26 -14.01 8.60
N GLN A 260 -15.05 -14.87 7.96
CA GLN A 260 -15.83 -14.50 6.77
C GLN A 260 -16.76 -13.31 7.06
N ARG A 261 -17.46 -13.33 8.21
CA ARG A 261 -18.30 -12.20 8.63
C ARG A 261 -17.51 -10.90 8.80
N CYS A 262 -16.27 -10.97 9.27
CA CYS A 262 -15.40 -9.79 9.33
C CYS A 262 -15.01 -9.31 7.92
N GLU A 263 -14.62 -10.23 7.03
CA GLU A 263 -14.24 -9.92 5.64
C GLU A 263 -15.36 -9.22 4.86
N ASP A 264 -16.62 -9.64 5.04
CA ASP A 264 -17.79 -9.01 4.41
C ASP A 264 -17.93 -7.52 4.79
N MET A 265 -17.40 -7.12 5.96
CA MET A 265 -17.43 -5.73 6.45
C MET A 265 -16.15 -4.95 6.11
N VAL A 266 -15.04 -5.63 5.81
CA VAL A 266 -13.73 -5.02 5.57
C VAL A 266 -13.77 -4.08 4.38
N ASP A 267 -14.38 -4.48 3.26
CA ASP A 267 -14.38 -3.66 2.06
C ASP A 267 -15.12 -2.34 2.26
N VAL A 268 -16.24 -2.37 2.99
CA VAL A 268 -16.97 -1.16 3.36
C VAL A 268 -16.13 -0.27 4.27
N ARG A 269 -15.44 -0.86 5.26
CA ARG A 269 -14.56 -0.11 6.17
C ARG A 269 -13.38 0.52 5.43
N ARG A 270 -12.69 -0.25 4.61
CA ARG A 270 -11.55 0.15 3.79
C ARG A 270 -11.95 1.27 2.83
N LEU A 271 -13.07 1.12 2.14
CA LEU A 271 -13.60 2.14 1.24
C LEU A 271 -13.87 3.46 1.98
N LYS A 272 -14.51 3.42 3.15
CA LYS A 272 -14.75 4.64 3.96
C LYS A 272 -13.45 5.31 4.38
N MET A 273 -12.44 4.56 4.82
CA MET A 273 -11.13 5.12 5.18
C MET A 273 -10.43 5.74 3.97
N LEU A 274 -10.42 5.07 2.81
CA LEU A 274 -9.84 5.59 1.57
C LEU A 274 -10.55 6.87 1.10
N GLN A 275 -11.88 6.89 1.13
CA GLN A 275 -12.66 8.08 0.83
C GLN A 275 -12.33 9.24 1.77
N MET A 276 -12.09 8.97 3.05
CA MET A 276 -11.68 10.00 4.01
C MET A 276 -10.27 10.51 3.73
N VAL A 277 -9.30 9.65 3.39
CA VAL A 277 -7.97 10.09 2.95
C VAL A 277 -8.07 10.97 1.71
N GLN A 278 -8.87 10.54 0.72
CA GLN A 278 -9.08 11.32 -0.50
C GLN A 278 -9.74 12.67 -0.22
N LEU A 279 -10.65 12.73 0.75
CA LEU A 279 -11.29 13.97 1.17
C LEU A 279 -10.27 14.98 1.69
N PHE A 280 -9.37 14.56 2.58
CA PHE A 280 -8.27 15.41 3.05
C PHE A 280 -7.36 15.87 1.91
N LYS A 281 -7.06 14.96 0.98
CA LYS A 281 -6.19 15.28 -0.15
C LYS A 281 -6.83 16.30 -1.09
N CYS A 282 -8.11 16.15 -1.41
CA CYS A 282 -8.85 17.10 -2.24
C CYS A 282 -8.90 18.50 -1.61
N GLU A 283 -9.01 18.61 -0.28
CA GLU A 283 -9.02 19.90 0.41
C GLU A 283 -7.65 20.58 0.40
N GLU A 284 -6.57 19.83 0.63
CA GLU A 284 -5.20 20.30 0.52
C GLU A 284 -4.92 20.79 -0.91
N ASP A 285 -5.23 19.98 -1.91
CA ASP A 285 -4.98 20.31 -3.32
C ASP A 285 -5.85 21.49 -3.79
N ALA A 286 -7.06 21.65 -3.25
CA ALA A 286 -7.92 22.79 -3.57
C ALA A 286 -7.34 24.11 -3.01
N LEU A 287 -6.74 24.08 -1.81
CA LEU A 287 -6.02 25.23 -1.27
C LEU A 287 -4.80 25.57 -2.15
N GLN A 288 -4.07 24.55 -2.59
CA GLN A 288 -2.92 24.73 -3.47
C GLN A 288 -3.33 25.35 -4.82
N ALA A 289 -4.47 24.96 -5.39
CA ALA A 289 -4.99 25.57 -6.61
C ALA A 289 -5.31 27.08 -6.43
N VAL A 290 -5.78 27.49 -5.24
CA VAL A 290 -5.98 28.92 -4.93
C VAL A 290 -4.64 29.67 -4.91
N GLU A 291 -3.60 29.07 -4.33
CA GLU A 291 -2.26 29.68 -4.30
C GLU A 291 -1.68 29.82 -5.70
N TRP A 292 -1.69 28.76 -6.51
CA TRP A 292 -1.22 28.82 -7.90
C TRP A 292 -1.96 29.86 -8.73
N LEU A 293 -3.28 29.98 -8.57
CA LEU A 293 -4.06 30.99 -9.28
C LEU A 293 -3.70 32.41 -8.80
N SER A 294 -3.38 32.57 -7.52
CA SER A 294 -2.94 33.85 -6.95
C SER A 294 -1.56 34.25 -7.47
N GLU A 295 -0.65 33.29 -7.61
CA GLU A 295 0.68 33.49 -8.22
C GLU A 295 0.56 33.87 -9.71
N LEU A 296 -0.36 33.25 -10.45
CA LEU A 296 -0.64 33.62 -11.84
C LEU A 296 -1.19 35.05 -11.95
N LEU A 297 -2.09 35.46 -11.05
CA LEU A 297 -2.58 36.84 -10.98
C LEU A 297 -1.43 37.83 -10.69
N ASP A 298 -0.58 37.52 -9.72
CA ASP A 298 0.58 38.36 -9.37
C ASP A 298 1.57 38.48 -10.54
N ALA A 299 1.85 37.36 -11.23
CA ALA A 299 2.70 37.35 -12.41
C ALA A 299 2.10 38.18 -13.57
N LEU A 300 0.78 38.13 -13.76
CA LEU A 300 0.05 38.92 -14.74
C LEU A 300 0.12 40.43 -14.43
N LEU A 301 0.05 40.81 -13.16
CA LEU A 301 0.18 42.22 -12.80
C LEU A 301 1.63 42.71 -12.93
N LYS A 302 2.62 41.93 -12.48
CA LYS A 302 4.02 42.41 -12.38
C LYS A 302 4.81 42.36 -13.68
N THR A 303 4.66 41.30 -14.46
CA THR A 303 5.59 41.03 -15.58
C THR A 303 4.99 41.36 -16.96
N HIS A 304 3.67 41.53 -17.00
CA HIS A 304 2.91 41.67 -18.22
C HIS A 304 2.44 43.14 -18.37
N VAL A 305 3.42 44.05 -18.46
CA VAL A 305 3.19 45.48 -18.73
C VAL A 305 3.44 45.83 -20.20
N ARG A 306 4.46 45.22 -20.81
CA ARG A 306 4.82 45.45 -22.21
C ARG A 306 3.70 44.99 -23.16
N LEU A 307 3.48 45.79 -24.20
CA LEU A 307 2.47 45.58 -25.24
C LEU A 307 3.06 45.22 -26.61
N GLY A 308 4.37 45.35 -26.80
CA GLY A 308 5.07 45.08 -28.07
C GLY A 308 5.45 46.37 -28.79
N ASP A 309 6.57 46.31 -29.52
CA ASP A 309 7.18 47.45 -30.19
C ASP A 309 6.76 47.54 -31.67
N ASP A 310 6.11 46.51 -32.23
CA ASP A 310 5.54 46.46 -33.58
C ASP A 310 4.33 45.51 -33.67
N SER A 311 3.66 45.46 -34.84
CA SER A 311 2.44 44.65 -35.04
C SER A 311 2.69 43.15 -34.87
N GLN A 312 3.86 42.66 -35.29
CA GLN A 312 4.22 41.24 -35.24
C GLN A 312 4.57 40.78 -33.82
N GLU A 313 5.33 41.59 -33.08
CA GLU A 313 5.65 41.35 -31.68
C GLU A 313 4.38 41.41 -30.82
N THR A 314 3.52 42.42 -31.04
CA THR A 314 2.25 42.57 -30.32
C THR A 314 1.34 41.36 -30.56
N LYS A 315 1.24 40.88 -31.80
CA LYS A 315 0.50 39.65 -32.13
C LYS A 315 1.06 38.43 -31.39
N THR A 316 2.39 38.31 -31.35
CA THR A 316 3.06 37.23 -30.59
C THR A 316 2.76 37.34 -29.09
N MET A 317 2.71 38.54 -28.52
CA MET A 317 2.33 38.75 -27.12
C MET A 317 0.86 38.40 -26.85
N LEU A 318 -0.05 38.72 -27.79
CA LEU A 318 -1.46 38.33 -27.72
C LEU A 318 -1.63 36.81 -27.70
N ASP A 319 -0.91 36.09 -28.57
CA ASP A 319 -0.95 34.63 -28.61
C ASP A 319 -0.38 33.99 -27.34
N LYS A 320 0.70 34.55 -26.78
CA LYS A 320 1.24 34.14 -25.47
C LYS A 320 0.26 34.41 -24.35
N HIS A 321 -0.41 35.57 -24.37
CA HIS A 321 -1.40 35.94 -23.37
C HIS A 321 -2.60 34.99 -23.38
N LYS A 322 -3.13 34.62 -24.54
CA LYS A 322 -4.21 33.62 -24.65
C LYS A 322 -3.83 32.29 -23.99
N LYS A 323 -2.64 31.76 -24.31
CA LYS A 323 -2.13 30.53 -23.69
C LYS A 323 -1.97 30.65 -22.18
N PHE A 324 -1.56 31.82 -21.69
CA PHE A 324 -1.44 32.08 -20.26
C PHE A 324 -2.81 32.09 -19.56
N VAL A 325 -3.83 32.68 -20.19
CA VAL A 325 -5.22 32.65 -19.70
C VAL A 325 -5.75 31.21 -19.69
N ASP A 326 -5.47 30.41 -20.73
CA ASP A 326 -5.87 29.00 -20.79
C ASP A 326 -5.30 28.18 -19.62
N VAL A 327 -4.03 28.44 -19.24
CA VAL A 327 -3.40 27.81 -18.07
C VAL A 327 -4.13 28.20 -16.78
N ALA A 328 -4.42 29.48 -16.58
CA ALA A 328 -5.13 29.94 -15.40
C ALA A 328 -6.56 29.39 -15.30
N GLN A 329 -7.29 29.34 -16.44
CA GLN A 329 -8.61 28.72 -16.53
C GLN A 329 -8.56 27.26 -16.12
N SER A 330 -7.58 26.51 -16.63
CA SER A 330 -7.38 25.09 -16.29
C SER A 330 -7.10 24.90 -14.79
N THR A 331 -6.28 25.78 -14.18
CA THR A 331 -6.01 25.76 -12.73
C THR A 331 -7.27 26.06 -11.91
N TYR A 332 -8.08 27.03 -12.34
CA TYR A 332 -9.36 27.34 -11.70
C TYR A 332 -10.35 26.17 -11.79
N ASP A 333 -10.50 25.58 -12.97
CA ASP A 333 -11.39 24.44 -13.19
C ASP A 333 -10.94 23.21 -12.39
N TYR A 334 -9.63 22.97 -12.28
CA TYR A 334 -9.07 21.94 -11.41
C TYR A 334 -9.47 22.15 -9.94
N GLY A 335 -9.28 23.37 -9.40
CA GLY A 335 -9.69 23.71 -8.04
C GLY A 335 -11.20 23.51 -7.81
N ARG A 336 -12.05 23.85 -8.79
CA ARG A 336 -13.50 23.62 -8.72
C ARG A 336 -13.85 22.13 -8.71
N GLN A 337 -13.20 21.32 -9.54
CA GLN A 337 -13.42 19.88 -9.59
C GLN A 337 -13.04 19.21 -8.27
N LEU A 338 -11.92 19.62 -7.64
CA LEU A 338 -11.53 19.16 -6.32
C LEU A 338 -12.58 19.50 -5.26
N LEU A 339 -13.08 20.73 -5.24
CA LEU A 339 -14.11 21.16 -4.30
C LEU A 339 -15.44 20.42 -4.53
N GLN A 340 -15.78 20.10 -5.78
CA GLN A 340 -16.93 19.25 -6.09
C GLN A 340 -16.73 17.82 -5.58
N ALA A 341 -15.54 17.24 -5.77
CA ALA A 341 -15.20 15.92 -5.24
C ALA A 341 -15.29 15.90 -3.71
N THR A 342 -14.80 16.94 -3.02
CA THR A 342 -14.98 17.14 -1.57
C THR A 342 -16.44 17.08 -1.15
N VAL A 343 -17.36 17.73 -1.87
CA VAL A 343 -18.80 17.68 -1.58
C VAL A 343 -19.36 16.25 -1.72
N VAL A 344 -19.01 15.55 -2.82
CA VAL A 344 -19.45 14.17 -3.07
C VAL A 344 -18.93 13.23 -1.98
N LEU A 345 -17.66 13.37 -1.59
CA LEU A 345 -17.04 12.58 -0.52
C LEU A 345 -17.70 12.86 0.84
N CYS A 346 -17.97 14.11 1.18
CA CYS A 346 -18.69 14.46 2.40
C CYS A 346 -20.10 13.84 2.44
N GLN A 347 -20.82 13.78 1.31
CA GLN A 347 -22.12 13.13 1.21
C GLN A 347 -22.01 11.61 1.41
N SER A 348 -21.07 10.95 0.73
CA SER A 348 -20.80 9.51 0.85
C SER A 348 -20.45 9.11 2.29
N LEU A 349 -19.60 9.91 2.94
CA LEU A 349 -19.13 9.69 4.31
C LEU A 349 -20.11 10.17 5.38
N ARG A 350 -21.19 10.85 4.99
CA ARG A 350 -22.14 11.52 5.90
C ARG A 350 -21.49 12.55 6.82
N CYS A 351 -20.43 13.20 6.35
CA CYS A 351 -19.73 14.28 7.05
C CYS A 351 -20.36 15.65 6.74
N THR A 352 -21.68 15.79 6.89
CA THR A 352 -22.44 16.95 6.40
C THR A 352 -22.13 18.26 7.13
N THR A 353 -21.42 18.22 8.25
CA THR A 353 -20.95 19.39 9.00
C THR A 353 -19.57 19.89 8.58
N ARG A 354 -18.85 19.12 7.74
CA ARG A 354 -17.52 19.45 7.24
C ARG A 354 -17.66 20.23 5.93
N SER A 355 -17.41 21.54 5.99
CA SER A 355 -17.37 22.38 4.79
C SER A 355 -15.94 22.80 4.53
N SER A 356 -15.53 22.82 3.27
CA SER A 356 -14.31 23.48 2.79
C SER A 356 -14.45 25.02 2.83
N GLY A 357 -15.23 25.53 3.80
CA GLY A 357 -16.09 26.72 3.75
C GLY A 357 -15.60 27.90 2.92
N ASP A 358 -14.39 28.38 3.19
CA ASP A 358 -13.86 29.60 2.58
C ASP A 358 -13.01 29.34 1.33
N THR A 359 -12.65 28.10 1.03
CA THR A 359 -11.79 27.77 -0.13
C THR A 359 -12.49 28.07 -1.44
N LEU A 360 -13.77 27.71 -1.59
CA LEU A 360 -14.54 28.02 -2.81
C LEU A 360 -14.74 29.55 -3.01
N PRO A 361 -15.17 30.32 -2.00
CA PRO A 361 -15.19 31.79 -2.09
C PRO A 361 -13.83 32.39 -2.45
N ARG A 362 -12.73 31.92 -1.85
CA ARG A 362 -11.37 32.39 -2.15
C ARG A 362 -10.98 32.10 -3.60
N LEU A 363 -11.18 30.86 -4.07
CA LEU A 363 -10.92 30.46 -5.45
C LEU A 363 -11.68 31.35 -6.44
N ASN A 364 -12.98 31.54 -6.19
CA ASN A 364 -13.83 32.40 -7.03
C ASN A 364 -13.42 33.87 -7.00
N ARG A 365 -12.93 34.37 -5.86
CA ARG A 365 -12.44 35.76 -5.74
C ARG A 365 -11.20 35.96 -6.60
N VAL A 366 -10.18 35.10 -6.43
CA VAL A 366 -8.93 35.20 -7.19
C VAL A 366 -9.20 35.02 -8.68
N TRP A 367 -10.06 34.08 -9.06
CA TRP A 367 -10.47 33.90 -10.45
C TRP A 367 -11.09 35.15 -11.06
N LYS A 368 -12.05 35.80 -10.37
CA LYS A 368 -12.66 37.04 -10.87
C LYS A 368 -11.63 38.17 -11.02
N GLN A 369 -10.72 38.29 -10.06
CA GLN A 369 -9.63 39.28 -10.14
C GLN A 369 -8.70 38.98 -11.33
N PHE A 370 -8.36 37.71 -11.54
CA PHE A 370 -7.60 37.26 -12.70
C PHE A 370 -8.31 37.56 -14.02
N SER A 371 -9.59 37.19 -14.17
CA SER A 371 -10.34 37.39 -15.41
C SER A 371 -10.42 38.87 -15.80
N VAL A 372 -10.75 39.76 -14.85
CA VAL A 372 -10.80 41.21 -15.13
C VAL A 372 -9.43 41.75 -15.52
N THR A 373 -8.36 41.31 -14.86
CA THR A 373 -6.99 41.71 -15.20
C THR A 373 -6.59 41.19 -16.58
N ALA A 374 -6.92 39.94 -16.90
CA ALA A 374 -6.61 39.33 -18.18
C ALA A 374 -7.35 40.04 -19.32
N ASP A 375 -8.64 40.31 -19.16
CA ASP A 375 -9.45 41.04 -20.15
C ASP A 375 -8.90 42.45 -20.39
N GLU A 376 -8.50 43.16 -19.34
CA GLU A 376 -7.91 44.50 -19.47
C GLU A 376 -6.57 44.46 -20.22
N ARG A 377 -5.70 43.47 -19.95
CA ARG A 377 -4.46 43.28 -20.71
C ARG A 377 -4.75 42.91 -22.17
N GLN A 378 -5.71 42.03 -22.42
CA GLN A 378 -6.09 41.65 -23.77
C GLN A 378 -6.54 42.87 -24.57
N GLN A 379 -7.40 43.72 -24.00
CA GLN A 379 -7.86 44.95 -24.65
C GLN A 379 -6.70 45.92 -24.95
N ARG A 380 -5.74 46.06 -24.02
CA ARG A 380 -4.53 46.87 -24.26
C ARG A 380 -3.67 46.32 -25.39
N LEU A 381 -3.48 45.01 -25.47
CA LEU A 381 -2.75 44.36 -26.57
C LEU A 381 -3.47 44.49 -27.90
N GLU A 382 -4.81 44.42 -27.92
CA GLU A 382 -5.62 44.62 -29.14
C GLU A 382 -5.55 46.07 -29.63
N LEU A 383 -5.62 47.05 -28.72
CA LEU A 383 -5.40 48.47 -29.05
C LEU A 383 -3.99 48.72 -29.58
N ALA A 384 -2.97 48.12 -28.95
CA ALA A 384 -1.59 48.20 -29.43
C ALA A 384 -1.41 47.58 -30.81
N LEU A 385 -2.04 46.43 -31.06
CA LEU A 385 -1.98 45.75 -32.35
C LEU A 385 -2.61 46.61 -33.45
N ASN A 386 -3.79 47.20 -33.17
CA ASN A 386 -4.44 48.10 -34.10
C ASN A 386 -3.57 49.33 -34.39
N PHE A 387 -3.06 49.98 -33.34
CA PHE A 387 -2.16 51.14 -33.47
C PHE A 387 -0.95 50.84 -34.35
N HIS A 388 -0.20 49.78 -34.04
CA HIS A 388 0.99 49.42 -34.83
C HIS A 388 0.63 49.03 -36.27
N THR A 389 -0.48 48.32 -36.49
CA THR A 389 -0.92 47.92 -37.84
C THR A 389 -1.26 49.13 -38.71
N VAL A 390 -1.98 50.13 -38.17
CA VAL A 390 -2.33 51.35 -38.91
C VAL A 390 -1.10 52.23 -39.11
N ALA A 391 -0.26 52.40 -38.08
CA ALA A 391 0.98 53.16 -38.16
C ALA A 391 1.95 52.58 -39.21
N GLU A 392 2.18 51.27 -39.21
CA GLU A 392 3.03 50.59 -40.19
C GLU A 392 2.49 50.75 -41.62
N ARG A 393 1.16 50.65 -41.80
CA ARG A 393 0.53 50.86 -43.11
C ARG A 393 0.79 52.26 -43.65
N VAL A 394 0.60 53.28 -42.82
CA VAL A 394 0.84 54.69 -43.20
C VAL A 394 2.32 54.94 -43.51
N MET A 395 3.24 54.32 -42.78
CA MET A 395 4.67 54.46 -43.03
C MET A 395 5.14 53.77 -44.32
N GLN A 396 4.43 52.74 -44.79
CA GLN A 396 4.77 52.00 -46.01
C GLN A 396 4.19 52.61 -47.29
N LEU A 397 3.12 53.40 -47.18
CA LEU A 397 2.44 53.99 -48.33
C LEU A 397 3.18 55.23 -48.85
N VAL A 398 3.33 55.29 -50.18
CA VAL A 398 3.97 56.43 -50.87
C VAL A 398 3.10 57.69 -50.80
N CYS A 399 1.77 57.53 -50.94
CA CYS A 399 0.78 58.58 -50.77
C CYS A 399 -0.19 58.19 -49.66
N VAL A 400 -0.43 59.11 -48.71
CA VAL A 400 -1.33 58.89 -47.58
C VAL A 400 -2.31 60.05 -47.49
N GLU A 401 -3.59 59.74 -47.26
CA GLU A 401 -4.64 60.72 -47.00
C GLU A 401 -4.51 61.26 -45.57
N ALA A 402 -4.91 62.51 -45.33
CA ALA A 402 -4.80 63.13 -44.00
C ALA A 402 -5.60 62.34 -42.94
N ASP A 403 -6.80 61.87 -43.32
CA ASP A 403 -7.68 61.08 -42.47
C ASP A 403 -7.00 59.80 -41.93
N ALA A 404 -6.14 59.15 -42.73
CA ALA A 404 -5.42 57.94 -42.30
C ALA A 404 -4.30 58.22 -41.29
N LEU A 405 -3.73 59.43 -41.29
CA LEU A 405 -2.78 59.88 -40.26
C LEU A 405 -3.51 60.24 -38.96
N ASP A 406 -4.68 60.88 -39.07
CA ASP A 406 -5.54 61.18 -37.93
C ASP A 406 -6.08 59.91 -37.24
N ASP A 407 -6.32 58.84 -38.00
CA ASP A 407 -6.65 57.50 -37.46
C ASP A 407 -5.51 56.92 -36.60
N VAL A 408 -4.24 57.14 -36.97
CA VAL A 408 -3.09 56.71 -36.16
C VAL A 408 -3.00 57.52 -34.87
N ASP A 409 -3.18 58.83 -34.95
CA ASP A 409 -3.18 59.73 -33.80
C ASP A 409 -4.29 59.38 -32.79
N THR A 410 -5.50 59.15 -33.29
CA THR A 410 -6.65 58.77 -32.45
C THR A 410 -6.44 57.40 -31.81
N SER A 411 -5.94 56.41 -32.56
CA SER A 411 -5.61 55.08 -32.03
C SER A 411 -4.48 55.15 -30.99
N GLY A 412 -3.44 55.96 -31.22
CA GLY A 412 -2.31 56.11 -30.30
C GLY A 412 -2.69 56.84 -29.01
N LYS A 413 -3.49 57.91 -29.10
CA LYS A 413 -4.04 58.62 -27.92
C LYS A 413 -4.91 57.69 -27.08
N THR A 414 -5.82 56.94 -27.72
CA THR A 414 -6.69 55.97 -27.04
C THR A 414 -5.88 54.90 -26.30
N LEU A 415 -4.80 54.40 -26.91
CA LEU A 415 -3.90 53.43 -26.29
C LEU A 415 -3.16 54.03 -25.09
N LEU A 416 -2.62 55.25 -25.21
CA LEU A 416 -1.93 55.94 -24.12
C LEU A 416 -2.84 56.21 -22.92
N ASP A 417 -4.07 56.65 -23.17
CA ASP A 417 -5.09 56.87 -22.13
C ASP A 417 -5.38 55.58 -21.37
N ARG A 418 -5.43 54.44 -22.08
CA ARG A 418 -5.70 53.12 -21.50
C ARG A 418 -4.52 52.56 -20.69
N ILE A 419 -3.28 52.74 -21.14
CA ILE A 419 -2.08 52.16 -20.52
C ILE A 419 -1.95 52.57 -19.05
N GLY A 420 -2.25 53.83 -18.73
CA GLY A 420 -2.14 54.38 -17.38
C GLY A 420 -3.32 54.08 -16.45
N MET A 421 -4.41 53.48 -16.94
CA MET A 421 -5.59 53.21 -16.12
C MET A 421 -5.39 52.02 -15.17
N PRO A 422 -5.92 52.07 -13.94
CA PRO A 422 -5.94 50.92 -13.06
C PRO A 422 -6.92 49.85 -13.56
N VAL A 423 -6.63 48.61 -13.22
CA VAL A 423 -7.60 47.51 -13.21
C VAL A 423 -8.43 47.64 -11.93
N ILE A 424 -9.75 47.71 -12.06
CA ILE A 424 -10.65 47.78 -10.91
C ILE A 424 -11.14 46.37 -10.58
N PHE A 425 -10.77 45.87 -9.40
CA PHE A 425 -11.21 44.57 -8.93
C PHE A 425 -12.69 44.59 -8.48
N PRO A 426 -13.38 43.44 -8.43
CA PRO A 426 -14.78 43.36 -8.01
C PRO A 426 -15.05 43.85 -6.59
N ASP A 427 -14.01 43.94 -5.74
CA ASP A 427 -14.09 44.51 -4.39
C ASP A 427 -13.83 46.04 -4.36
N GLY A 428 -13.65 46.66 -5.52
CA GLY A 428 -13.37 48.08 -5.69
C GLY A 428 -11.90 48.47 -5.52
N SER A 429 -10.99 47.51 -5.28
CA SER A 429 -9.56 47.82 -5.19
C SER A 429 -8.96 48.10 -6.57
N GLU A 430 -8.06 49.06 -6.62
CA GLU A 430 -7.31 49.43 -7.83
C GLU A 430 -5.99 48.68 -7.87
N GLN A 431 -5.67 48.08 -9.02
CA GLN A 431 -4.39 47.44 -9.30
C GLN A 431 -3.79 47.98 -10.59
N PHE A 432 -2.47 48.02 -10.66
CA PHE A 432 -1.74 48.52 -11.83
C PHE A 432 -0.87 47.42 -12.43
N PHE A 433 -0.67 47.49 -13.75
CA PHE A 433 0.32 46.65 -14.42
C PHE A 433 1.72 47.21 -14.15
N GLY A 434 2.52 46.43 -13.43
CA GLY A 434 3.90 46.74 -13.05
C GLY A 434 4.03 48.01 -12.23
N SER A 435 5.25 48.55 -12.23
CA SER A 435 5.53 49.83 -11.58
C SER A 435 5.13 51.01 -12.48
N PRO A 436 4.99 52.22 -11.92
CA PRO A 436 4.82 53.44 -12.72
C PRO A 436 5.92 53.63 -13.77
N THR A 437 7.15 53.18 -13.47
CA THR A 437 8.27 53.22 -14.42
C THR A 437 8.05 52.27 -15.60
N ASP A 438 7.57 51.05 -15.34
CA ASP A 438 7.28 50.07 -16.40
C ASP A 438 6.13 50.56 -17.30
N THR A 439 5.10 51.17 -16.70
CA THR A 439 3.98 51.77 -17.42
C THR A 439 4.44 52.95 -18.28
N ALA A 440 5.31 53.81 -17.74
CA ALA A 440 5.87 54.95 -18.46
C ALA A 440 6.71 54.50 -19.67
N ALA A 441 7.54 53.46 -19.50
CA ALA A 441 8.34 52.88 -20.56
C ALA A 441 7.47 52.24 -21.67
N ALA A 442 6.41 51.50 -21.30
CA ALA A 442 5.47 50.96 -22.28
C ALA A 442 4.75 52.07 -23.08
N ALA A 443 4.44 53.19 -22.43
CA ALA A 443 3.84 54.35 -23.08
C ALA A 443 4.84 55.15 -23.94
N GLU A 444 6.15 55.08 -23.65
CA GLU A 444 7.19 55.80 -24.38
C GLU A 444 7.33 55.29 -25.81
N GLY A 445 7.35 53.99 -26.03
CA GLY A 445 7.39 53.42 -27.39
C GLY A 445 6.20 53.84 -28.27
N VAL A 446 5.02 54.01 -27.68
CA VAL A 446 3.84 54.53 -28.40
C VAL A 446 4.03 56.00 -28.76
N ARG A 447 4.56 56.82 -27.84
CA ARG A 447 4.85 58.25 -28.09
C ARG A 447 5.92 58.42 -29.16
N GLU A 448 6.99 57.65 -29.13
CA GLU A 448 8.05 57.67 -30.14
C GLU A 448 7.50 57.34 -31.53
N ARG A 449 6.63 56.33 -31.64
CA ARG A 449 6.01 55.99 -32.92
C ARG A 449 5.05 57.06 -33.42
N LEU A 450 4.28 57.71 -32.54
CA LEU A 450 3.46 58.85 -32.92
C LEU A 450 4.32 60.02 -33.45
N LEU A 451 5.49 60.28 -32.86
CA LEU A 451 6.41 61.29 -33.37
C LEU A 451 6.92 60.97 -34.78
N LEU A 452 7.21 59.70 -35.08
CA LEU A 452 7.60 59.29 -36.44
C LEU A 452 6.48 59.49 -37.46
N VAL A 453 5.23 59.27 -37.05
CA VAL A 453 4.05 59.49 -37.90
C VAL A 453 3.84 60.97 -38.14
N GLU A 454 4.08 61.82 -37.13
CA GLU A 454 4.05 63.28 -37.27
C GLU A 454 5.14 63.78 -38.22
N GLU A 455 6.36 63.26 -38.12
CA GLU A 455 7.45 63.57 -39.04
C GLU A 455 7.08 63.20 -40.48
N ARG A 456 6.47 62.02 -40.68
CA ARG A 456 5.95 61.58 -41.97
C ARG A 456 4.86 62.51 -42.51
N ARG A 457 3.98 63.02 -41.64
CA ARG A 457 2.94 64.01 -42.01
C ARG A 457 3.57 65.29 -42.55
N LEU A 458 4.59 65.82 -41.87
CA LEU A 458 5.31 67.01 -42.30
C LEU A 458 6.03 66.79 -43.64
N GLN A 459 6.71 65.66 -43.82
CA GLN A 459 7.36 65.30 -45.10
C GLN A 459 6.36 65.23 -46.27
N LEU A 460 5.18 64.64 -46.05
CA LEU A 460 4.13 64.58 -47.08
C LEU A 460 3.54 65.96 -47.39
N GLN A 461 3.47 66.86 -46.41
CA GLN A 461 3.04 68.23 -46.61
C GLN A 461 4.08 69.05 -47.39
N GLU A 462 5.37 68.89 -47.06
CA GLU A 462 6.48 69.50 -47.79
C GLU A 462 6.56 68.99 -49.24
N ALA A 463 6.39 67.69 -49.48
CA ALA A 463 6.36 67.13 -50.82
C ALA A 463 5.17 67.63 -51.67
N ARG A 464 4.02 67.90 -51.03
CA ARG A 464 2.86 68.53 -51.72
C ARG A 464 3.12 69.99 -52.08
N LEU A 465 3.88 70.72 -51.25
CA LEU A 465 4.27 72.11 -51.53
C LEU A 465 5.37 72.18 -52.60
N GLY A 466 6.37 71.30 -52.54
CA GLY A 466 7.44 71.22 -53.54
C GLY A 466 6.97 70.80 -54.93
N ASN A 467 5.97 69.91 -55.04
CA ASN A 467 5.34 69.61 -56.33
C ASN A 467 4.55 70.80 -56.91
N ASN A 468 3.97 71.66 -56.07
CA ASN A 468 3.31 72.88 -56.53
C ASN A 468 4.34 73.92 -57.00
N ASP A 469 5.51 74.00 -56.34
CA ASP A 469 6.59 74.90 -56.74
C ASP A 469 7.27 74.44 -58.04
N GLU A 470 7.42 73.12 -58.28
CA GLU A 470 7.89 72.57 -59.57
C GLU A 470 6.87 72.79 -60.70
N GLU A 471 5.57 72.73 -60.42
CA GLU A 471 4.53 73.10 -61.39
C GLU A 471 4.56 74.61 -61.71
N GLU A 472 4.80 75.47 -60.72
CA GLU A 472 5.01 76.91 -60.94
C GLU A 472 6.32 77.23 -61.69
N GLU A 473 7.43 76.52 -61.43
CA GLU A 473 8.68 76.68 -62.21
C GLU A 473 8.55 76.15 -63.65
N VAL A 474 7.78 75.08 -63.89
CA VAL A 474 7.50 74.60 -65.25
C VAL A 474 6.59 75.59 -66.00
N LEU A 475 5.63 76.21 -65.32
CA LEU A 475 4.80 77.28 -65.89
C LEU A 475 5.62 78.54 -66.19
N ASN A 476 6.48 78.99 -65.25
CA ASN A 476 7.39 80.12 -65.48
C ASN A 476 8.46 79.82 -66.55
N GLY A 477 8.92 78.57 -66.67
CA GLY A 477 9.84 78.12 -67.71
C GLY A 477 9.19 78.03 -69.10
N MET A 478 7.87 77.84 -69.17
CA MET A 478 7.10 77.99 -70.42
C MET A 478 6.88 79.47 -70.78
N GLU A 479 6.72 80.34 -69.78
CA GLU A 479 6.56 81.79 -69.98
C GLU A 479 7.86 82.45 -70.49
N GLY A 480 9.02 82.07 -69.94
CA GLY A 480 10.33 82.51 -70.47
C GLY A 480 10.65 81.98 -71.88
N ARG A 481 9.96 80.92 -72.34
CA ARG A 481 10.07 80.41 -73.72
C ARG A 481 9.15 81.13 -74.70
N LEU A 482 8.10 81.79 -74.21
CA LEU A 482 7.23 82.66 -74.99
C LEU A 482 7.86 84.05 -75.23
N ASP A 483 8.65 84.56 -74.28
CA ASP A 483 9.37 85.83 -74.45
C ASP A 483 10.44 85.77 -75.57
N VAL A 484 11.13 84.64 -75.74
CA VAL A 484 12.10 84.45 -76.85
C VAL A 484 11.40 84.37 -78.21
N ILE A 485 10.14 83.91 -78.26
CA ILE A 485 9.32 83.92 -79.49
C ILE A 485 8.74 85.34 -79.73
N GLY A 486 8.52 86.13 -78.68
CA GLY A 486 8.08 87.52 -78.76
C GLY A 486 9.13 88.46 -79.36
N GLU A 487 10.43 88.27 -79.06
CA GLU A 487 11.51 89.07 -79.66
C GLU A 487 11.79 88.70 -81.13
N GLU A 488 11.62 87.45 -81.55
CA GLU A 488 11.76 87.05 -82.97
C GLU A 488 10.57 87.48 -83.86
N LEU A 489 9.42 87.83 -83.27
CA LEU A 489 8.26 88.38 -83.99
C LEU A 489 8.31 89.92 -84.07
N SER A 490 8.96 90.59 -83.13
CA SER A 490 9.22 92.04 -83.12
C SER A 490 10.16 92.50 -84.24
N GLU A 491 11.19 91.72 -84.57
CA GLU A 491 12.10 92.03 -85.70
C GLU A 491 11.49 91.72 -87.07
N LYS A 492 10.32 91.08 -87.13
CA LYS A 492 9.62 90.72 -88.37
C LYS A 492 8.46 91.66 -88.70
N GLU A 493 7.92 92.38 -87.71
CA GLU A 493 6.86 93.38 -87.89
C GLU A 493 7.41 94.78 -88.26
N GLU A 494 8.68 95.10 -87.97
CA GLU A 494 9.32 96.34 -88.46
C GLU A 494 9.77 96.29 -89.93
N GLN A 495 9.80 95.10 -90.56
CA GLN A 495 10.16 94.95 -91.98
C GLN A 495 8.92 95.00 -92.92
N ASP A 496 7.71 94.78 -92.39
CA ASP A 496 6.45 94.76 -93.17
C ASP A 496 5.68 96.11 -93.16
N GLU A 497 6.15 97.11 -92.39
CA GLU A 497 5.62 98.49 -92.38
C GLU A 497 6.28 99.41 -93.43
N GLU A 498 7.48 99.10 -93.94
CA GLU A 498 8.12 99.89 -95.02
C GLU A 498 7.58 99.57 -96.43
N ASP A 499 7.00 98.38 -96.66
CA ASP A 499 6.48 97.99 -97.97
C ASP A 499 5.02 98.45 -98.23
N LYS A 500 4.30 98.93 -97.21
CA LYS A 500 2.92 99.45 -97.36
C LYS A 500 2.81 100.95 -97.66
N GLU A 501 3.89 101.73 -97.51
CA GLU A 501 3.93 103.13 -97.98
C GLU A 501 4.24 103.27 -99.49
N ALA A 502 4.59 102.18 -100.18
CA ALA A 502 4.86 102.18 -101.62
C ALA A 502 3.59 101.94 -102.48
N GLU A 503 2.59 101.22 -101.99
CA GLU A 503 1.36 100.92 -102.76
C GLU A 503 0.28 102.02 -102.68
N GLN A 504 0.37 102.96 -101.74
CA GLN A 504 -0.59 104.06 -101.61
C GLN A 504 -0.34 105.22 -102.61
N LYS A 505 0.71 105.15 -103.44
CA LYS A 505 1.04 106.18 -104.45
C LYS A 505 0.69 105.81 -105.89
N ASP A 506 0.30 104.57 -106.17
CA ASP A 506 -0.08 104.14 -107.53
C ASP A 506 -1.60 104.20 -107.78
N GLU A 507 -2.44 104.19 -106.72
CA GLU A 507 -3.90 104.26 -106.89
C GLU A 507 -4.46 105.67 -107.19
N ASP A 508 -3.65 106.73 -107.06
CA ASP A 508 -4.06 108.11 -107.37
C ASP A 508 -3.68 108.58 -108.78
N LEU A 509 -2.99 107.76 -109.59
CA LEU A 509 -2.69 108.07 -111.00
C LEU A 509 -3.65 107.44 -112.02
N GLU A 510 -4.40 106.38 -111.67
CA GLU A 510 -5.34 105.72 -112.60
C GLU A 510 -6.76 106.31 -112.63
N ARG A 511 -7.11 107.25 -111.73
CA ARG A 511 -8.43 107.94 -111.78
C ARG A 511 -8.53 109.11 -112.76
N ALA A 512 -7.52 109.33 -113.61
CA ALA A 512 -7.52 110.44 -114.55
C ALA A 512 -7.13 110.03 -115.98
N THR A 513 -7.78 109.01 -116.57
CA THR A 513 -7.90 108.87 -118.04
C THR A 513 -8.90 107.77 -118.43
N GLN A 514 -10.20 108.02 -118.24
CA GLN A 514 -11.24 107.44 -119.10
C GLN A 514 -12.52 108.28 -119.03
N ASP A 515 -12.42 109.47 -119.60
CA ASP A 515 -13.52 110.16 -120.25
C ASP A 515 -12.98 110.55 -121.65
N ARG A 516 -13.59 109.96 -122.69
CA ARG A 516 -13.24 109.92 -124.14
C ARG A 516 -12.35 108.82 -124.68
#